data_AF-A0A971ZQW7-F1
#
_entry.id   AF-A0A971ZQW7-F1
#
_cell.length_a   1.000
_cell.length_b   1.000
_cell.length_c   1.000
_cell.angle_alpha   90.00
_cell.angle_beta   90.00
_cell.angle_gamma   90.00
#
_symmetry.space_group_name_H-M   'P 1'
#
loop_
_entity.id
_entity.type
_entity.pdbx_description
1 polymer ?
#
loop_
_entity_poly.entity_id
_entity_poly.type
_entity_poly.pdbx_seq_one_letter_code
_entity_poly.pdbx_strand_id
1 'polypeptide(L)'
;MFLALIATVNLQAAEPTYQITVVTDREDALYDAGEQAQFLISVLKDGEAVSEGTVSFAVDDFVTEYPPKSDFPAGIRDLTGEVVAIAVTSDKPGFLRCVASYTPPGGEMIQALAGAGFSPLQIGPSLPVPEDFDAFWDEQKRKLAEIPWEPTLTPVEQEDGAIACFDVQIPCLGDVPVSGYFARPTVAAAKSLPAILWVQGAGVRGSILGNALRGAKEDMLSMDINAHGIPNGKPDEFYAELSSGRLDNYPQAGRESRDTIYFRGMFVRLIRAIDFLTSQPEWDGEHLIVVGHSQGGGQALAAGGLDSRVTLIASGVPAICDHAGRAAGRVNGWPKLVPTREDGTPDPQILQAAQYVDAVNFASRCHAEAIMSVGFIDMVCPPSTCYAAYNLLRGHKQMVNVPLMGHAVTPQIDAAFWERILEHAGKVPVESGK
;
A
#
# COMPACT_ATOMS: atom_id res chain seq x y z
N MET A 1 -33.09 -44.71 -50.47
CA MET A 1 -33.95 -44.03 -49.48
C MET A 1 -33.02 -43.36 -48.47
N PHE A 2 -32.60 -42.13 -48.74
CA PHE A 2 -31.71 -41.37 -47.84
C PHE A 2 -32.58 -40.53 -46.90
N LEU A 3 -32.59 -40.87 -45.61
CA LEU A 3 -33.16 -40.02 -44.57
C LEU A 3 -32.17 -38.89 -44.28
N ALA A 4 -32.57 -37.64 -44.53
CA ALA A 4 -31.87 -36.46 -44.06
C ALA A 4 -32.30 -36.18 -42.62
N LEU A 5 -31.35 -36.32 -41.68
CA LEU A 5 -31.53 -35.93 -40.28
C LEU A 5 -31.27 -34.42 -40.17
N ILE A 6 -32.32 -33.63 -39.95
CA ILE A 6 -32.20 -32.20 -39.67
C ILE A 6 -31.84 -32.06 -38.19
N ALA A 7 -30.58 -31.76 -37.90
CA ALA A 7 -30.14 -31.36 -36.57
C ALA A 7 -30.52 -29.88 -36.36
N THR A 8 -31.51 -29.61 -35.52
CA THR A 8 -31.80 -28.27 -35.01
C THR A 8 -30.70 -27.86 -34.04
N VAL A 9 -29.84 -26.92 -34.46
CA VAL A 9 -28.90 -26.23 -33.58
C VAL A 9 -29.71 -25.23 -32.76
N ASN A 10 -29.94 -25.54 -31.48
CA ASN A 10 -30.40 -24.54 -30.51
C ASN A 10 -29.20 -23.63 -30.20
N LEU A 11 -29.12 -22.48 -30.89
CA LEU A 11 -28.32 -21.36 -30.41
C LEU A 11 -29.01 -20.84 -29.14
N GLN A 12 -28.48 -21.21 -27.99
CA GLN A 12 -28.82 -20.57 -26.72
C GLN A 12 -28.39 -19.12 -26.84
N ALA A 13 -29.34 -18.18 -26.81
CA ALA A 13 -29.01 -16.76 -26.77
C ALA A 13 -28.10 -16.50 -25.57
N ALA A 14 -27.03 -15.73 -25.77
CA ALA A 14 -26.18 -15.31 -24.67
C ALA A 14 -27.04 -14.57 -23.64
N GLU A 15 -26.84 -14.86 -22.36
CA GLU A 15 -27.56 -14.14 -21.30
C GLU A 15 -27.18 -12.65 -21.34
N PRO A 16 -28.16 -11.74 -21.13
CA PRO A 16 -27.90 -10.31 -21.19
C PRO A 16 -26.90 -9.92 -20.11
N THR A 17 -25.83 -9.22 -20.53
CA THR A 17 -24.78 -8.77 -19.64
C THR A 17 -25.05 -7.35 -19.19
N TYR A 18 -25.30 -7.16 -17.90
CA TYR A 18 -25.46 -5.84 -17.30
C TYR A 18 -24.15 -5.35 -16.70
N GLN A 19 -23.86 -4.07 -16.88
CA GLN A 19 -22.70 -3.39 -16.31
C GLN A 19 -23.15 -2.08 -15.69
N ILE A 20 -22.67 -1.77 -14.49
CA ILE A 20 -22.83 -0.46 -13.87
C ILE A 20 -21.47 0.22 -13.84
N THR A 21 -21.43 1.50 -14.14
CA THR A 21 -20.25 2.34 -13.96
C THR A 21 -20.61 3.55 -13.12
N VAL A 22 -19.65 4.01 -12.33
CA VAL A 22 -19.68 5.34 -11.72
C VAL A 22 -18.29 5.94 -11.88
N VAL A 23 -18.25 7.19 -12.34
CA VAL A 23 -17.02 7.98 -12.49
C VAL A 23 -17.28 9.39 -11.98
N THR A 24 -16.23 10.19 -11.85
CA THR A 24 -16.35 11.63 -11.62
C THR A 24 -16.52 12.38 -12.94
N ASP A 25 -16.99 13.63 -12.89
CA ASP A 25 -17.05 14.54 -14.05
C ASP A 25 -15.68 15.05 -14.51
N ARG A 26 -14.61 14.68 -13.79
CA ARG A 26 -13.20 14.85 -14.20
C ARG A 26 -12.48 13.50 -14.20
N GLU A 27 -11.59 13.31 -15.15
CA GLU A 27 -10.79 12.07 -15.26
C GLU A 27 -9.79 11.92 -14.10
N ASP A 28 -9.20 13.03 -13.64
CA ASP A 28 -8.26 13.02 -12.50
C ASP A 28 -8.96 12.92 -11.13
N ALA A 29 -10.28 13.13 -11.11
CA ALA A 29 -11.12 13.13 -9.91
C ALA A 29 -10.65 14.10 -8.80
N LEU A 30 -10.00 15.20 -9.16
CA LEU A 30 -9.46 16.19 -8.23
C LEU A 30 -10.25 17.50 -8.27
N TYR A 31 -10.53 18.03 -7.09
CA TYR A 31 -11.33 19.23 -6.86
C TYR A 31 -10.72 20.07 -5.74
N ASP A 32 -11.01 21.36 -5.73
CA ASP A 32 -10.71 22.20 -4.57
C ASP A 32 -11.76 22.03 -3.46
N ALA A 33 -11.36 22.20 -2.20
CA ALA A 33 -12.32 22.24 -1.10
C ALA A 33 -13.33 23.38 -1.31
N GLY A 34 -14.62 23.07 -1.17
CA GLY A 34 -15.74 23.97 -1.50
C GLY A 34 -16.18 23.93 -2.97
N GLU A 35 -15.45 23.24 -3.85
CA GLU A 35 -15.86 23.01 -5.24
C GLU A 35 -16.96 21.92 -5.32
N GLN A 36 -17.83 22.01 -6.32
CA GLN A 36 -18.82 20.97 -6.61
C GLN A 36 -18.23 19.94 -7.58
N ALA A 37 -18.27 18.68 -7.18
CA ALA A 37 -18.00 17.52 -8.02
C ALA A 37 -19.31 16.83 -8.41
N GLN A 38 -19.27 15.99 -9.46
CA GLN A 38 -20.38 15.11 -9.80
C GLN A 38 -19.90 13.66 -9.93
N PHE A 39 -20.65 12.74 -9.31
CA PHE A 39 -20.57 11.33 -9.65
C PHE A 39 -21.57 11.00 -10.75
N LEU A 40 -21.09 10.41 -11.83
CA LEU A 40 -21.80 10.12 -13.05
C LEU A 40 -22.05 8.61 -13.12
N ILE A 41 -23.29 8.19 -12.90
CA ILE A 41 -23.67 6.78 -12.85
C ILE A 41 -24.33 6.38 -14.18
N SER A 42 -23.91 5.27 -14.76
CA SER A 42 -24.57 4.69 -15.94
C SER A 42 -24.73 3.18 -15.80
N VAL A 43 -25.79 2.65 -16.42
CA VAL A 43 -26.05 1.20 -16.48
C VAL A 43 -26.20 0.82 -17.94
N LEU A 44 -25.41 -0.17 -18.35
CA LEU A 44 -25.42 -0.72 -19.70
C LEU A 44 -25.97 -2.14 -19.65
N LYS A 45 -26.71 -2.53 -20.69
CA LYS A 45 -27.12 -3.89 -21.00
C LYS A 45 -26.62 -4.21 -22.40
N ASP A 46 -25.70 -5.17 -22.50
CA ASP A 46 -25.09 -5.58 -23.77
C ASP A 46 -24.47 -4.39 -24.55
N GLY A 47 -23.95 -3.39 -23.82
CA GLY A 47 -23.35 -2.17 -24.37
C GLY A 47 -24.32 -1.00 -24.59
N GLU A 48 -25.63 -1.23 -24.49
CA GLU A 48 -26.66 -0.20 -24.68
C GLU A 48 -27.17 0.36 -23.34
N ALA A 49 -27.49 1.65 -23.29
CA ALA A 49 -27.96 2.29 -22.07
C ALA A 49 -29.31 1.71 -21.59
N VAL A 50 -29.40 1.42 -20.28
CA VAL A 50 -30.64 0.99 -19.65
C VAL A 50 -31.48 2.22 -19.28
N SER A 51 -32.72 2.26 -19.77
CA SER A 51 -33.64 3.39 -19.55
C SER A 51 -34.82 3.08 -18.62
N GLU A 52 -34.86 1.89 -18.03
CA GLU A 52 -35.92 1.46 -17.12
C GLU A 52 -35.31 0.86 -15.86
N GLY A 53 -35.95 1.08 -14.72
CA GLY A 53 -35.48 0.63 -13.41
C GLY A 53 -34.86 1.75 -12.59
N THR A 54 -34.20 1.38 -11.50
CA THR A 54 -33.63 2.34 -10.56
C THR A 54 -32.20 1.97 -10.20
N VAL A 55 -31.39 2.99 -9.90
CA VAL A 55 -30.08 2.83 -9.30
C VAL A 55 -30.11 3.39 -7.89
N SER A 56 -29.50 2.67 -6.95
CA SER A 56 -29.29 3.15 -5.59
C SER A 56 -27.85 3.65 -5.45
N PHE A 57 -27.66 4.70 -4.67
CA PHE A 57 -26.33 5.25 -4.43
C PHE A 57 -26.20 5.76 -2.99
N ALA A 58 -24.97 5.77 -2.49
CA ALA A 58 -24.60 6.41 -1.25
C ALA A 58 -23.21 7.04 -1.38
N VAL A 59 -23.07 8.27 -0.88
CA VAL A 59 -21.79 8.94 -0.74
C VAL A 59 -21.33 8.92 0.72
N ASP A 60 -20.05 8.67 0.95
CA ASP A 60 -19.42 8.70 2.26
C ASP A 60 -17.97 9.20 2.19
N ASP A 61 -17.38 9.46 3.36
CA ASP A 61 -15.99 9.89 3.56
C ASP A 61 -15.10 8.75 4.08
N PHE A 62 -15.44 7.49 3.74
CA PHE A 62 -14.80 6.26 4.22
C PHE A 62 -14.98 5.97 5.71
N VAL A 63 -15.61 6.85 6.49
CA VAL A 63 -15.96 6.57 7.89
C VAL A 63 -17.21 5.70 7.92
N THR A 64 -17.01 4.38 7.95
CA THR A 64 -18.10 3.40 8.02
C THR A 64 -18.44 2.96 9.45
N GLU A 65 -17.83 3.59 10.46
CA GLU A 65 -17.91 3.17 11.87
C GLU A 65 -18.94 3.99 12.68
N TYR A 66 -19.45 3.36 13.74
CA TYR A 66 -20.75 3.62 14.37
C TYR A 66 -20.81 4.85 15.31
N PRO A 67 -21.98 5.53 15.43
CA PRO A 67 -23.15 5.37 14.56
C PRO A 67 -22.89 6.03 13.21
N PRO A 68 -23.31 5.39 12.10
CA PRO A 68 -23.11 5.94 10.77
C PRO A 68 -23.93 7.23 10.65
N LYS A 69 -23.25 8.37 10.54
CA LYS A 69 -23.84 9.64 10.10
C LYS A 69 -23.02 10.12 8.91
N SER A 70 -23.62 10.01 7.74
CA SER A 70 -23.15 10.67 6.53
C SER A 70 -24.15 11.78 6.23
N ASP A 71 -23.69 13.03 6.24
CA ASP A 71 -24.46 14.17 5.74
C ASP A 71 -24.39 14.25 4.19
N PHE A 72 -23.73 13.29 3.54
CA PHE A 72 -23.57 13.24 2.11
C PHE A 72 -24.78 12.60 1.41
N PRO A 73 -24.99 12.88 0.10
CA PRO A 73 -26.12 12.36 -0.64
C PRO A 73 -26.21 10.84 -0.65
N ALA A 74 -27.41 10.32 -0.40
CA ALA A 74 -27.76 8.92 -0.61
C ALA A 74 -29.22 8.80 -1.07
N GLY A 75 -29.55 7.75 -1.81
CA GLY A 75 -30.92 7.49 -2.21
C GLY A 75 -31.06 6.61 -3.45
N ILE A 76 -32.22 6.69 -4.07
CA ILE A 76 -32.59 5.97 -5.29
C ILE A 76 -32.88 7.00 -6.40
N ARG A 77 -32.51 6.67 -7.64
CA ARG A 77 -32.80 7.46 -8.84
C ARG A 77 -33.31 6.55 -9.95
N ASP A 78 -34.27 7.05 -10.72
CA ASP A 78 -34.75 6.38 -11.92
C ASP A 78 -33.67 6.43 -13.01
N LEU A 79 -33.52 5.33 -13.74
CA LEU A 79 -32.74 5.31 -14.97
C LEU A 79 -33.59 5.95 -16.08
N THR A 80 -33.01 6.88 -16.83
CA THR A 80 -33.70 7.61 -17.91
C THR A 80 -33.10 7.35 -19.28
N GLY A 81 -32.15 6.40 -19.38
CA GLY A 81 -31.33 6.18 -20.58
C GLY A 81 -30.17 7.16 -20.72
N GLU A 82 -30.06 8.09 -19.77
CA GLU A 82 -28.95 9.05 -19.64
C GLU A 82 -28.14 8.76 -18.36
N VAL A 83 -27.03 9.48 -18.20
CA VAL A 83 -26.20 9.44 -17.00
C VAL A 83 -26.95 10.06 -15.82
N VAL A 84 -26.99 9.36 -14.69
CA VAL A 84 -27.51 9.90 -13.43
C VAL A 84 -26.37 10.65 -12.73
N ALA A 85 -26.48 11.98 -12.66
CA ALA A 85 -25.51 12.83 -12.00
C ALA A 85 -25.86 13.08 -10.52
N ILE A 86 -24.92 12.80 -9.63
CA ILE A 86 -25.01 13.05 -8.19
C ILE A 86 -24.01 14.15 -7.83
N ALA A 87 -24.52 15.35 -7.55
CA ALA A 87 -23.70 16.47 -7.11
C ALA A 87 -23.24 16.29 -5.66
N VAL A 88 -21.99 16.64 -5.37
CA VAL A 88 -21.42 16.60 -4.03
C VAL A 88 -20.37 17.69 -3.85
N THR A 89 -20.17 18.15 -2.62
CA THR A 89 -19.12 19.10 -2.22
C THR A 89 -18.53 18.65 -0.89
N SER A 90 -17.25 18.96 -0.67
CA SER A 90 -16.62 18.92 0.65
C SER A 90 -15.94 20.25 0.93
N ASP A 91 -16.30 20.92 2.04
CA ASP A 91 -15.64 22.15 2.49
C ASP A 91 -14.28 21.88 3.16
N LYS A 92 -13.89 20.61 3.29
CA LYS A 92 -12.64 20.19 3.95
C LYS A 92 -11.79 19.36 3.01
N PRO A 93 -10.45 19.45 3.12
CA PRO A 93 -9.54 18.51 2.47
C PRO A 93 -9.87 17.06 2.84
N GLY A 94 -9.99 16.18 1.85
CA GLY A 94 -10.40 14.80 2.07
C GLY A 94 -10.76 14.06 0.79
N PHE A 95 -11.38 12.89 0.96
CA PHE A 95 -11.89 12.08 -0.14
C PHE A 95 -13.32 11.69 0.16
N LEU A 96 -14.17 11.79 -0.87
CA LEU A 96 -15.52 11.23 -0.85
C LEU A 96 -15.60 10.06 -1.82
N ARG A 97 -16.42 9.08 -1.49
CA ARG A 97 -16.64 7.88 -2.29
C ARG A 97 -18.12 7.72 -2.57
N CYS A 98 -18.46 7.47 -3.83
CA CYS A 98 -19.80 7.04 -4.23
C CYS A 98 -19.81 5.53 -4.44
N VAL A 99 -20.75 4.86 -3.78
CA VAL A 99 -21.10 3.45 -4.04
C VAL A 99 -22.43 3.44 -4.78
N ALA A 100 -22.43 3.00 -6.04
CA ALA A 100 -23.63 2.85 -6.85
C ALA A 100 -23.97 1.37 -7.01
N SER A 101 -25.24 1.00 -6.85
CA SER A 101 -25.72 -0.38 -6.94
C SER A 101 -26.98 -0.48 -7.81
N TYR A 102 -27.00 -1.47 -8.69
CA TYR A 102 -28.11 -1.79 -9.59
C TYR A 102 -28.42 -3.28 -9.51
N THR A 103 -29.70 -3.64 -9.48
CA THR A 103 -30.15 -5.04 -9.52
C THR A 103 -30.79 -5.32 -10.87
N PRO A 104 -30.11 -6.05 -11.78
CA PRO A 104 -30.70 -6.47 -13.03
C PRO A 104 -31.99 -7.29 -12.83
N PRO A 105 -32.97 -7.21 -13.73
CA PRO A 105 -34.16 -8.05 -13.68
C PRO A 105 -33.78 -9.54 -13.67
N GLY A 106 -34.07 -10.24 -12.58
CA GLY A 106 -33.75 -11.66 -12.41
C GLY A 106 -32.26 -11.97 -12.19
N GLY A 107 -31.42 -10.95 -11.98
CA GLY A 107 -29.98 -11.10 -11.74
C GLY A 107 -29.56 -10.71 -10.33
N GLU A 108 -28.27 -10.91 -10.03
CA GLU A 108 -27.65 -10.46 -8.79
C GLU A 108 -27.31 -8.96 -8.85
N MET A 109 -27.34 -8.30 -7.68
CA MET A 109 -26.95 -6.90 -7.56
C MET A 109 -25.49 -6.71 -7.98
N ILE A 110 -25.26 -5.74 -8.86
CA ILE A 110 -23.94 -5.29 -9.29
C ILE A 110 -23.62 -3.91 -8.69
N GLN A 111 -22.34 -3.65 -8.44
CA GLN A 111 -21.88 -2.40 -7.82
C GLN A 111 -20.70 -1.79 -8.57
N ALA A 112 -20.61 -0.47 -8.53
CA ALA A 112 -19.46 0.30 -8.97
C ALA A 112 -19.13 1.40 -7.95
N LEU A 113 -17.85 1.76 -7.88
CA LEU A 113 -17.33 2.76 -6.95
C LEU A 113 -16.55 3.84 -7.70
N ALA A 114 -16.67 5.09 -7.26
CA ALA A 114 -15.83 6.20 -7.67
C ALA A 114 -15.42 7.02 -6.45
N GLY A 115 -14.23 7.60 -6.49
CA GLY A 115 -13.71 8.48 -5.45
C GLY A 115 -13.44 9.87 -6.02
N ALA A 116 -13.68 10.91 -5.24
CA ALA A 116 -13.37 12.31 -5.54
C ALA A 116 -12.47 12.87 -4.45
N GLY A 117 -11.31 13.41 -4.82
CA GLY A 117 -10.36 14.04 -3.91
C GLY A 117 -10.57 15.55 -3.85
N PHE A 118 -10.80 16.08 -2.65
CA PHE A 118 -10.95 17.51 -2.39
C PHE A 118 -9.68 18.03 -1.71
N SER A 119 -8.95 18.93 -2.37
CA SER A 119 -7.66 19.51 -1.95
C SER A 119 -6.74 18.51 -1.21
N PRO A 120 -6.42 17.34 -1.78
CA PRO A 120 -5.75 16.27 -1.03
C PRO A 120 -4.34 16.63 -0.55
N LEU A 121 -3.66 17.57 -1.19
CA LEU A 121 -2.36 18.12 -0.75
C LEU A 121 -2.44 18.96 0.54
N GLN A 122 -3.64 19.27 1.02
CA GLN A 122 -3.89 20.00 2.27
C GLN A 122 -4.27 19.05 3.43
N ILE A 123 -4.28 17.73 3.21
CA ILE A 123 -4.55 16.75 4.26
C ILE A 123 -3.32 16.64 5.17
N GLY A 124 -3.43 17.15 6.40
CA GLY A 124 -2.40 17.04 7.43
C GLY A 124 -2.54 15.78 8.31
N PRO A 125 -1.56 15.53 9.21
CA PRO A 125 -1.64 14.42 10.17
C PRO A 125 -2.84 14.56 11.10
N SER A 126 -3.38 13.44 11.60
CA SER A 126 -4.52 13.50 12.53
C SER A 126 -4.14 13.98 13.93
N LEU A 127 -2.88 13.79 14.34
CA LEU A 127 -2.35 14.21 15.63
C LEU A 127 -0.90 14.70 15.48
N PRO A 128 -0.40 15.55 16.39
CA PRO A 128 1.01 15.87 16.45
C PRO A 128 1.85 14.61 16.76
N VAL A 129 3.10 14.63 16.30
CA VAL A 129 4.09 13.60 16.63
C VAL A 129 4.35 13.59 18.15
N PRO A 130 4.47 12.43 18.82
CA PRO A 130 4.91 12.36 20.21
C PRO A 130 6.26 13.09 20.43
N GLU A 131 6.38 13.82 21.55
CA GLU A 131 7.58 14.61 21.85
C GLU A 131 8.85 13.76 21.97
N ASP A 132 8.73 12.52 22.45
CA ASP A 132 9.83 11.57 22.63
C ASP A 132 9.90 10.52 21.50
N PHE A 133 9.25 10.75 20.35
CA PHE A 133 9.27 9.83 19.21
C PHE A 133 10.70 9.52 18.72
N ASP A 134 11.52 10.56 18.55
CA ASP A 134 12.91 10.41 18.10
C ASP A 134 13.75 9.67 19.13
N ALA A 135 13.66 10.09 20.40
CA ALA A 135 14.37 9.45 21.49
C ALA A 135 13.99 7.96 21.63
N PHE A 136 12.72 7.61 21.42
CA PHE A 136 12.26 6.23 21.42
C PHE A 136 12.93 5.39 20.33
N TRP A 137 12.99 5.89 19.09
CA TRP A 137 13.57 5.17 17.95
C TRP A 137 15.10 5.14 17.98
N ASP A 138 15.74 6.19 18.47
CA ASP A 138 17.19 6.21 18.72
C ASP A 138 17.59 5.16 19.77
N GLU A 139 16.78 4.99 20.82
CA GLU A 139 16.97 3.91 21.79
C GLU A 139 16.81 2.52 21.14
N GLN A 140 15.90 2.34 20.17
CA GLN A 140 15.79 1.07 19.44
C GLN A 140 17.04 0.78 18.62
N LYS A 141 17.58 1.79 17.91
CA LYS A 141 18.83 1.69 17.16
C LYS A 141 20.01 1.37 18.07
N ARG A 142 20.08 2.02 19.24
CA ARG A 142 21.13 1.76 20.24
C ARG A 142 21.08 0.32 20.75
N LYS A 143 19.90 -0.18 21.13
CA LYS A 143 19.71 -1.59 21.51
C LYS A 143 20.06 -2.55 20.37
N LEU A 144 19.68 -2.21 19.13
CA LEU A 144 20.02 -3.02 17.98
C LEU A 144 21.54 -3.08 17.76
N ALA A 145 22.28 -1.98 17.94
CA ALA A 145 23.73 -1.94 17.76
C ALA A 145 24.51 -2.82 18.77
N GLU A 146 23.90 -3.15 19.91
CA GLU A 146 24.47 -4.08 20.91
C GLU A 146 24.33 -5.56 20.49
N ILE A 147 23.45 -5.87 19.53
CA ILE A 147 23.24 -7.25 19.07
C ILE A 147 24.39 -7.67 18.15
N PRO A 148 25.07 -8.81 18.42
CA PRO A 148 26.19 -9.31 17.62
C PRO A 148 25.93 -9.32 16.11
N TRP A 149 26.95 -8.93 15.35
CA TRP A 149 26.91 -8.93 13.89
C TRP A 149 27.34 -10.29 13.32
N GLU A 150 26.42 -11.25 13.31
CA GLU A 150 26.68 -12.62 12.85
C GLU A 150 25.70 -13.04 11.73
N PRO A 151 25.71 -12.39 10.56
CA PRO A 151 24.86 -12.78 9.45
C PRO A 151 25.25 -14.17 8.91
N THR A 152 24.26 -15.03 8.70
CA THR A 152 24.42 -16.34 8.04
C THR A 152 23.87 -16.24 6.62
N LEU A 153 24.67 -16.63 5.63
CA LEU A 153 24.28 -16.65 4.22
C LEU A 153 24.30 -18.10 3.72
N THR A 154 23.12 -18.63 3.38
CA THR A 154 22.99 -19.98 2.80
C THR A 154 22.75 -19.85 1.29
N PRO A 155 23.60 -20.42 0.41
CA PRO A 155 23.39 -20.33 -1.04
C PRO A 155 22.03 -20.85 -1.49
N VAL A 156 21.41 -20.16 -2.44
CA VAL A 156 20.15 -20.54 -3.08
C VAL A 156 20.40 -20.73 -4.57
N GLU A 157 20.02 -21.89 -5.10
CA GLU A 157 20.14 -22.19 -6.53
C GLU A 157 19.17 -21.34 -7.35
N GLN A 158 19.65 -20.87 -8.50
CA GLN A 158 18.88 -20.09 -9.48
C GLN A 158 19.57 -20.22 -10.86
N GLU A 159 18.88 -19.85 -11.94
CA GLU A 159 19.27 -20.18 -13.32
C GLU A 159 20.44 -19.37 -13.91
N ASP A 160 20.61 -18.11 -13.51
CA ASP A 160 21.57 -17.16 -14.07
C ASP A 160 22.92 -17.19 -13.33
N GLY A 161 23.91 -17.91 -13.86
CA GLY A 161 25.25 -18.01 -13.24
C GLY A 161 25.98 -16.68 -13.02
N ALA A 162 25.52 -15.55 -13.57
CA ALA A 162 26.06 -14.22 -13.29
C ALA A 162 25.57 -13.62 -11.95
N ILE A 163 24.60 -14.25 -11.29
CA ILE A 163 24.01 -13.77 -10.03
C ILE A 163 24.27 -14.79 -8.90
N ALA A 164 24.75 -14.31 -7.76
CA ALA A 164 24.78 -15.09 -6.53
C ALA A 164 23.53 -14.76 -5.70
N CYS A 165 22.87 -15.79 -5.17
CA CYS A 165 21.70 -15.63 -4.31
C CYS A 165 21.86 -16.40 -3.00
N PHE A 166 21.37 -15.83 -1.91
CA PHE A 166 21.50 -16.37 -0.55
C PHE A 166 20.18 -16.22 0.22
N ASP A 167 19.81 -17.22 1.01
CA ASP A 167 18.90 -17.08 2.15
C ASP A 167 19.71 -16.55 3.33
N VAL A 168 19.37 -15.36 3.80
CA VAL A 168 20.10 -14.59 4.79
C VAL A 168 19.32 -14.58 6.10
N GLN A 169 20.02 -14.93 7.18
CA GLN A 169 19.53 -14.77 8.55
C GLN A 169 20.48 -13.86 9.32
N ILE A 170 19.95 -12.81 9.95
CA ILE A 170 20.77 -11.84 10.71
C ILE A 170 20.17 -11.68 12.10
N PRO A 171 20.95 -11.93 13.18
CA PRO A 171 20.51 -11.61 14.53
C PRO A 171 19.98 -10.19 14.63
N CYS A 172 18.86 -10.03 15.33
CA CYS A 172 18.16 -8.77 15.50
C CYS A 172 17.71 -8.64 16.97
N LEU A 173 16.98 -7.57 17.29
CA LEU A 173 16.49 -7.36 18.66
C LEU A 173 15.47 -8.43 19.05
N GLY A 174 15.75 -9.15 20.14
CA GLY A 174 14.94 -10.29 20.60
C GLY A 174 15.24 -11.57 19.82
N ASP A 175 14.31 -12.52 19.82
CA ASP A 175 14.53 -13.86 19.25
C ASP A 175 14.12 -13.96 17.76
N VAL A 176 13.72 -12.85 17.14
CA VAL A 176 13.23 -12.83 15.75
C VAL A 176 14.27 -12.16 14.85
N PRO A 177 14.98 -12.90 13.99
CA PRO A 177 16.04 -12.36 13.15
C PRO A 177 15.47 -11.55 11.97
N VAL A 178 16.34 -10.85 11.25
CA VAL A 178 16.08 -10.55 9.83
C VAL A 178 16.20 -11.86 9.07
N SER A 179 15.19 -12.17 8.26
CA SER A 179 15.17 -13.31 7.35
C SER A 179 14.87 -12.77 5.96
N GLY A 180 15.60 -13.18 4.92
CA GLY A 180 15.35 -12.65 3.57
C GLY A 180 16.22 -13.28 2.50
N TYR A 181 15.84 -13.10 1.23
CA TYR A 181 16.71 -13.44 0.11
C TYR A 181 17.56 -12.22 -0.28
N PHE A 182 18.86 -12.44 -0.44
CA PHE A 182 19.80 -11.45 -0.94
C PHE A 182 20.45 -11.96 -2.23
N ALA A 183 20.39 -11.16 -3.28
CA ALA A 183 21.01 -11.44 -4.56
C ALA A 183 21.93 -10.29 -4.99
N ARG A 184 23.00 -10.64 -5.68
CA ARG A 184 23.97 -9.69 -6.23
C ARG A 184 24.70 -10.28 -7.45
N PRO A 185 25.25 -9.44 -8.36
CA PRO A 185 26.17 -9.91 -9.37
C PRO A 185 27.36 -10.68 -8.77
N THR A 186 27.81 -11.75 -9.41
CA THR A 186 28.98 -12.54 -8.96
C THR A 186 30.29 -11.79 -9.13
N VAL A 187 30.33 -10.82 -10.06
CA VAL A 187 31.48 -9.97 -10.35
C VAL A 187 31.02 -8.51 -10.30
N ALA A 188 31.53 -7.77 -9.32
CA ALA A 188 31.33 -6.34 -9.20
C ALA A 188 32.55 -5.68 -8.54
N ALA A 189 32.81 -4.43 -8.88
CA ALA A 189 33.88 -3.67 -8.24
C ALA A 189 33.45 -3.22 -6.84
N ALA A 190 34.43 -2.90 -5.99
CA ALA A 190 34.11 -2.26 -4.73
C ALA A 190 33.45 -0.90 -4.99
N LYS A 191 32.41 -0.59 -4.23
CA LYS A 191 31.64 0.67 -4.33
C LYS A 191 31.15 1.00 -5.73
N SER A 192 30.54 0.03 -6.42
CA SER A 192 30.05 0.22 -7.78
C SER A 192 28.56 -0.04 -7.96
N LEU A 193 27.87 -0.57 -6.95
CA LEU A 193 26.47 -1.00 -7.08
C LEU A 193 25.55 -0.20 -6.15
N PRO A 194 24.39 0.27 -6.66
CA PRO A 194 23.28 0.70 -5.81
C PRO A 194 22.78 -0.46 -4.96
N ALA A 195 22.06 -0.15 -3.89
CA ALA A 195 21.31 -1.14 -3.11
C ALA A 195 19.79 -0.94 -3.24
N ILE A 196 19.04 -2.03 -3.29
CA ILE A 196 17.58 -2.06 -3.29
C ILE A 196 17.05 -3.06 -2.25
N LEU A 197 16.14 -2.59 -1.41
CA LEU A 197 15.47 -3.36 -0.37
C LEU A 197 13.98 -3.46 -0.66
N TRP A 198 13.48 -4.69 -0.80
CA TRP A 198 12.07 -4.99 -1.00
C TRP A 198 11.42 -5.37 0.32
N VAL A 199 10.32 -4.70 0.65
CA VAL A 199 9.57 -4.90 1.89
C VAL A 199 8.13 -5.31 1.59
N GLN A 200 7.62 -6.26 2.38
CA GLN A 200 6.43 -7.03 1.99
C GLN A 200 5.10 -6.42 2.44
N GLY A 201 4.10 -6.50 1.56
CA GLY A 201 2.69 -6.33 1.90
C GLY A 201 2.21 -7.31 2.98
N ALA A 202 1.04 -7.07 3.56
CA ALA A 202 0.51 -7.89 4.66
C ALA A 202 0.35 -9.36 4.26
N GLY A 203 0.52 -10.26 5.23
CA GLY A 203 0.30 -11.70 5.09
C GLY A 203 1.51 -12.53 5.50
N VAL A 204 1.27 -13.78 5.88
CA VAL A 204 2.30 -14.69 6.36
C VAL A 204 2.82 -15.52 5.20
N ARG A 205 4.05 -15.24 4.77
CA ARG A 205 4.74 -15.92 3.66
C ARG A 205 6.25 -15.79 3.79
N GLY A 206 6.98 -16.50 2.94
CA GLY A 206 8.43 -16.39 2.78
C GLY A 206 8.86 -15.07 2.11
N SER A 207 10.16 -14.81 2.14
CA SER A 207 10.80 -13.82 1.26
C SER A 207 10.54 -14.13 -0.22
N ILE A 208 10.41 -13.10 -1.06
CA ILE A 208 10.12 -13.24 -2.49
C ILE A 208 11.45 -13.27 -3.26
N LEU A 209 11.89 -14.48 -3.62
CA LEU A 209 13.13 -14.68 -4.39
C LEU A 209 13.16 -13.86 -5.69
N GLY A 210 12.02 -13.76 -6.37
CA GLY A 210 11.90 -12.99 -7.61
C GLY A 210 12.24 -11.51 -7.46
N ASN A 211 11.96 -10.89 -6.31
CA ASN A 211 12.29 -9.49 -6.04
C ASN A 211 13.80 -9.32 -5.86
N ALA A 212 14.43 -10.18 -5.05
CA ALA A 212 15.88 -10.19 -4.88
C ALA A 212 16.58 -10.32 -6.26
N LEU A 213 16.15 -11.28 -7.08
CA LEU A 213 16.69 -11.47 -8.43
C LEU A 213 16.40 -10.29 -9.37
N ARG A 214 15.23 -9.65 -9.29
CA ARG A 214 14.85 -8.51 -10.15
C ARG A 214 15.84 -7.37 -10.03
N GLY A 215 16.20 -6.96 -8.80
CA GLY A 215 17.19 -5.91 -8.59
C GLY A 215 18.60 -6.33 -9.01
N ALA A 216 19.00 -7.57 -8.72
CA ALA A 216 20.34 -8.06 -9.07
C ALA A 216 20.59 -8.14 -10.58
N LYS A 217 19.55 -8.42 -11.37
CA LYS A 217 19.59 -8.42 -12.84
C LYS A 217 19.86 -7.04 -13.45
N GLU A 218 19.66 -5.96 -12.68
CA GLU A 218 19.95 -4.57 -13.07
C GLU A 218 21.24 -4.05 -12.41
N ASP A 219 22.16 -4.95 -12.05
CA ASP A 219 23.43 -4.61 -11.39
C ASP A 219 23.23 -3.82 -10.07
N MET A 220 22.35 -4.31 -9.20
CA MET A 220 22.16 -3.78 -7.84
C MET A 220 22.38 -4.87 -6.78
N LEU A 221 22.77 -4.45 -5.57
CA LEU A 221 22.66 -5.28 -4.37
C LEU A 221 21.18 -5.34 -3.96
N SER A 222 20.55 -6.51 -4.05
CA SER A 222 19.09 -6.60 -3.96
C SER A 222 18.66 -7.57 -2.87
N MET A 223 17.90 -7.11 -1.89
CA MET A 223 17.41 -7.92 -0.78
C MET A 223 15.89 -7.80 -0.65
N ASP A 224 15.17 -8.92 -0.57
CA ASP A 224 13.78 -8.95 -0.13
C ASP A 224 13.77 -9.48 1.32
N ILE A 225 13.09 -8.80 2.23
CA ILE A 225 13.02 -9.23 3.64
C ILE A 225 11.64 -9.78 4.00
N ASN A 226 11.66 -10.88 4.74
CA ASN A 226 10.49 -11.46 5.35
C ASN A 226 9.93 -10.55 6.45
N ALA A 227 8.65 -10.21 6.36
CA ALA A 227 7.96 -9.33 7.32
C ALA A 227 8.05 -9.81 8.78
N HIS A 228 8.12 -11.13 8.99
CA HIS A 228 7.98 -11.78 10.29
C HIS A 228 9.29 -12.38 10.84
N GLY A 229 10.39 -12.34 10.07
CA GLY A 229 11.63 -13.03 10.45
C GLY A 229 11.50 -14.55 10.49
N ILE A 230 10.59 -15.13 9.69
CA ILE A 230 10.37 -16.58 9.61
C ILE A 230 11.21 -17.21 8.49
N PRO A 231 11.46 -18.54 8.52
CA PRO A 231 12.21 -19.23 7.47
C PRO A 231 11.60 -19.05 6.08
N ASN A 232 12.45 -18.94 5.06
CA ASN A 232 12.05 -18.82 3.66
C ASN A 232 12.05 -20.19 2.97
N GLY A 233 11.50 -20.25 1.74
CA GLY A 233 11.53 -21.47 0.90
C GLY A 233 10.76 -22.67 1.46
N LYS A 234 9.89 -22.46 2.45
CA LYS A 234 9.03 -23.51 3.00
C LYS A 234 7.77 -23.73 2.13
N PRO A 235 7.11 -24.90 2.22
CA PRO A 235 5.82 -25.15 1.57
C PRO A 235 4.72 -24.21 2.08
N ASP A 236 3.65 -24.04 1.30
CA ASP A 236 2.52 -23.17 1.64
C ASP A 236 1.85 -23.58 2.96
N GLU A 237 1.80 -24.89 3.26
CA GLU A 237 1.22 -25.42 4.50
C GLU A 237 1.94 -24.89 5.74
N PHE A 238 3.27 -24.74 5.68
CA PHE A 238 4.05 -24.17 6.79
C PHE A 238 3.62 -22.74 7.11
N TYR A 239 3.40 -21.92 6.09
CA TYR A 239 2.96 -20.54 6.28
C TYR A 239 1.48 -20.47 6.70
N ALA A 240 0.63 -21.35 6.18
CA ALA A 240 -0.77 -21.46 6.59
C ALA A 240 -0.92 -21.84 8.08
N GLU A 241 -0.11 -22.79 8.58
CA GLU A 241 -0.05 -23.16 10.00
C GLU A 241 0.40 -21.97 10.87
N LEU A 242 1.40 -21.21 10.42
CA LEU A 242 1.82 -20.00 11.13
C LEU A 242 0.73 -18.92 11.15
N SER A 243 0.05 -18.72 10.02
CA SER A 243 -1.02 -17.73 9.86
C SER A 243 -2.25 -18.03 10.71
N SER A 244 -2.57 -19.32 10.89
CA SER A 244 -3.69 -19.76 11.74
C SER A 244 -3.30 -20.00 13.20
N GLY A 245 -2.00 -19.95 13.50
CA GLY A 245 -1.43 -20.14 14.83
C GLY A 245 -0.80 -18.86 15.37
N ARG A 246 0.52 -18.87 15.58
CA ARG A 246 1.22 -17.80 16.32
C ARG A 246 1.22 -16.43 15.66
N LEU A 247 0.90 -16.34 14.36
CA LEU A 247 0.80 -15.08 13.62
C LEU A 247 -0.65 -14.73 13.27
N ASP A 248 -1.63 -15.43 13.83
CA ASP A 248 -3.02 -15.01 13.70
C ASP A 248 -3.21 -13.61 14.30
N ASN A 249 -3.93 -12.76 13.56
CA ASN A 249 -4.11 -11.34 13.86
C ASN A 249 -2.83 -10.58 14.25
N TYR A 250 -1.66 -10.96 13.71
CA TYR A 250 -0.39 -10.26 13.98
C TYR A 250 -0.44 -8.73 13.81
N PRO A 251 -1.24 -8.14 12.87
CA PRO A 251 -1.24 -6.69 12.72
C PRO A 251 -1.73 -5.93 13.97
N GLN A 252 -2.48 -6.59 14.86
CA GLN A 252 -2.97 -6.00 16.10
C GLN A 252 -2.21 -6.49 17.35
N ALA A 253 -1.22 -7.37 17.19
CA ALA A 253 -0.53 -7.97 18.33
C ALA A 253 0.28 -6.94 19.13
N GLY A 254 0.04 -6.92 20.45
CA GLY A 254 0.75 -6.07 21.41
C GLY A 254 0.49 -4.58 21.28
N ARG A 255 -0.59 -4.17 20.58
CA ARG A 255 -0.92 -2.76 20.27
C ARG A 255 -1.21 -1.88 21.49
N GLU A 256 -1.33 -2.46 22.67
CA GLU A 256 -1.60 -1.78 23.93
C GLU A 256 -0.38 -1.03 24.49
N SER A 257 0.82 -1.23 23.91
CA SER A 257 2.04 -0.51 24.27
C SER A 257 2.99 -0.35 23.08
N ARG A 258 3.65 0.81 23.01
CA ARG A 258 4.72 1.09 22.01
C ARG A 258 5.88 0.10 22.08
N ASP A 259 6.08 -0.53 23.24
CA ASP A 259 7.17 -1.49 23.45
C ASP A 259 6.81 -2.90 22.98
N THR A 260 5.52 -3.25 22.90
CA THR A 260 5.06 -4.60 22.54
C THR A 260 4.41 -4.66 21.17
N ILE A 261 4.06 -3.52 20.58
CA ILE A 261 3.37 -3.46 19.29
C ILE A 261 4.20 -4.13 18.19
N TYR A 262 3.56 -5.04 17.46
CA TYR A 262 4.22 -5.89 16.47
C TYR A 262 5.11 -5.14 15.47
N PHE A 263 4.62 -4.01 14.95
CA PHE A 263 5.33 -3.21 13.95
C PHE A 263 6.65 -2.62 14.45
N ARG A 264 6.84 -2.46 15.77
CA ARG A 264 8.15 -2.08 16.35
C ARG A 264 9.23 -3.06 15.92
N GLY A 265 8.99 -4.37 16.11
CA GLY A 265 9.95 -5.41 15.74
C GLY A 265 10.19 -5.48 14.23
N MET A 266 9.15 -5.26 13.43
CA MET A 266 9.26 -5.17 11.97
C MET A 266 10.20 -4.05 11.54
N PHE A 267 10.05 -2.84 12.10
CA PHE A 267 10.89 -1.71 11.72
C PHE A 267 12.32 -1.81 12.25
N VAL A 268 12.54 -2.49 13.39
CA VAL A 268 13.91 -2.79 13.85
C VAL A 268 14.61 -3.78 12.90
N ARG A 269 13.90 -4.80 12.38
CA ARG A 269 14.43 -5.69 11.33
C ARG A 269 14.76 -4.95 10.04
N LEU A 270 13.93 -3.96 9.67
CA LEU A 270 14.18 -3.09 8.52
C LEU A 270 15.50 -2.31 8.68
N ILE A 271 15.77 -1.70 9.85
CA ILE A 271 17.06 -1.04 10.12
C ILE A 271 18.22 -2.03 9.98
N ARG A 272 18.10 -3.24 10.55
CA ARG A 272 19.15 -4.26 10.49
C ARG A 272 19.40 -4.78 9.07
N ALA A 273 18.37 -4.82 8.21
CA ALA A 273 18.51 -5.16 6.79
C ALA A 273 19.24 -4.04 6.01
N ILE A 274 18.96 -2.78 6.34
CA ILE A 274 19.69 -1.63 5.79
C ILE A 274 21.17 -1.69 6.19
N ASP A 275 21.48 -2.01 7.46
CA ASP A 275 22.85 -2.24 7.90
C ASP A 275 23.55 -3.32 7.06
N PHE A 276 22.84 -4.39 6.73
CA PHE A 276 23.40 -5.50 5.96
C PHE A 276 23.74 -5.07 4.54
N LEU A 277 22.79 -4.48 3.82
CA LEU A 277 23.00 -3.99 2.46
C LEU A 277 24.12 -2.95 2.39
N THR A 278 24.13 -2.00 3.30
CA THR A 278 25.11 -0.89 3.30
C THR A 278 26.48 -1.27 3.86
N SER A 279 26.62 -2.47 4.42
CA SER A 279 27.92 -3.04 4.82
C SER A 279 28.63 -3.81 3.70
N GLN A 280 27.94 -4.10 2.59
CA GLN A 280 28.54 -4.85 1.48
C GLN A 280 29.64 -4.01 0.81
N PRO A 281 30.80 -4.60 0.48
CA PRO A 281 31.91 -3.86 -0.11
C PRO A 281 31.60 -3.30 -1.50
N GLU A 282 30.62 -3.88 -2.21
CA GLU A 282 30.17 -3.43 -3.52
C GLU A 282 29.21 -2.23 -3.45
N TRP A 283 28.61 -1.92 -2.29
CA TRP A 283 27.68 -0.81 -2.16
C TRP A 283 28.37 0.52 -2.45
N ASP A 284 27.79 1.30 -3.36
CA ASP A 284 28.34 2.57 -3.84
C ASP A 284 28.48 3.65 -2.76
N GLY A 285 27.76 3.50 -1.64
CA GLY A 285 27.76 4.47 -0.54
C GLY A 285 26.82 5.64 -0.75
N GLU A 286 26.02 5.63 -1.82
CA GLU A 286 25.19 6.75 -2.27
C GLU A 286 23.74 6.35 -2.46
N HIS A 287 23.45 5.22 -3.12
CA HIS A 287 22.08 4.85 -3.50
C HIS A 287 21.58 3.68 -2.66
N LEU A 288 20.52 3.92 -1.89
CA LEU A 288 19.74 2.88 -1.22
C LEU A 288 18.25 3.13 -1.41
N ILE A 289 17.62 2.22 -2.14
CA ILE A 289 16.23 2.29 -2.56
C ILE A 289 15.41 1.33 -1.70
N VAL A 290 14.25 1.76 -1.22
CA VAL A 290 13.31 0.88 -0.49
C VAL A 290 11.96 0.84 -1.20
N VAL A 291 11.50 -0.35 -1.55
CA VAL A 291 10.30 -0.57 -2.36
C VAL A 291 9.30 -1.42 -1.60
N GLY A 292 8.04 -0.98 -1.57
CA GLY A 292 6.97 -1.77 -0.99
C GLY A 292 5.57 -1.26 -1.29
N HIS A 293 4.59 -2.16 -1.18
CA HIS A 293 3.18 -1.86 -1.38
C HIS A 293 2.33 -2.28 -0.18
N SER A 294 1.25 -1.55 0.13
CA SER A 294 0.39 -1.82 1.30
C SER A 294 1.21 -1.75 2.60
N GLN A 295 1.25 -2.81 3.42
CA GLN A 295 2.17 -2.90 4.57
C GLN A 295 3.64 -2.65 4.20
N GLY A 296 4.05 -3.05 2.99
CA GLY A 296 5.36 -2.74 2.44
C GLY A 296 5.56 -1.24 2.20
N GLY A 297 4.53 -0.53 1.75
CA GLY A 297 4.58 0.93 1.58
C GLY A 297 4.78 1.65 2.91
N GLY A 298 4.07 1.21 3.96
CA GLY A 298 4.29 1.68 5.32
C GLY A 298 5.73 1.42 5.82
N GLN A 299 6.29 0.25 5.51
CA GLN A 299 7.70 -0.04 5.80
C GLN A 299 8.67 0.85 5.01
N ALA A 300 8.41 1.15 3.74
CA ALA A 300 9.25 2.04 2.94
C ALA A 300 9.25 3.47 3.52
N LEU A 301 8.09 3.99 3.93
CA LEU A 301 7.98 5.26 4.66
C LEU A 301 8.75 5.22 5.99
N ALA A 302 8.62 4.14 6.76
CA ALA A 302 9.38 3.95 7.99
C ALA A 302 10.90 3.92 7.73
N ALA A 303 11.35 3.25 6.66
CA ALA A 303 12.75 3.16 6.28
C ALA A 303 13.35 4.55 6.06
N GLY A 304 12.72 5.36 5.20
CA GLY A 304 13.19 6.71 4.87
C GLY A 304 13.14 7.68 6.06
N GLY A 305 12.21 7.48 7.00
CA GLY A 305 12.14 8.28 8.23
C GLY A 305 13.08 7.81 9.35
N LEU A 306 13.48 6.54 9.35
CA LEU A 306 14.37 5.96 10.36
C LEU A 306 15.83 6.06 9.98
N ASP A 307 16.17 6.02 8.69
CA ASP A 307 17.54 5.86 8.25
C ASP A 307 17.90 6.81 7.10
N SER A 308 18.87 7.69 7.35
CA SER A 308 19.30 8.70 6.39
C SER A 308 20.09 8.11 5.21
N ARG A 309 20.48 6.83 5.26
CA ARG A 309 21.12 6.16 4.12
C ARG A 309 20.12 5.88 3.01
N VAL A 310 18.81 5.82 3.30
CA VAL A 310 17.77 5.62 2.30
C VAL A 310 17.64 6.89 1.46
N THR A 311 17.79 6.76 0.14
CA THR A 311 17.81 7.89 -0.80
C THR A 311 16.61 7.93 -1.74
N LEU A 312 15.93 6.80 -1.94
CA LEU A 312 14.63 6.72 -2.62
C LEU A 312 13.69 5.76 -1.90
N ILE A 313 12.42 6.18 -1.76
CA ILE A 313 11.32 5.28 -1.39
C ILE A 313 10.32 5.17 -2.56
N ALA A 314 9.92 3.94 -2.86
CA ALA A 314 8.84 3.64 -3.79
C ALA A 314 7.71 2.95 -2.99
N SER A 315 6.71 3.75 -2.59
CA SER A 315 5.71 3.37 -1.58
C SER A 315 4.30 3.39 -2.16
N GLY A 316 3.81 2.23 -2.58
CA GLY A 316 2.51 2.12 -3.23
C GLY A 316 1.37 1.78 -2.29
N VAL A 317 0.22 2.45 -2.43
CA VAL A 317 -1.00 2.28 -1.62
C VAL A 317 -0.68 2.01 -0.13
N PRO A 318 0.11 2.88 0.53
CA PRO A 318 0.74 2.53 1.80
C PRO A 318 -0.27 2.31 2.93
N ALA A 319 -0.12 1.17 3.60
CA ALA A 319 -0.76 0.91 4.88
C ALA A 319 0.06 1.55 6.02
N ILE A 320 -0.37 1.32 7.27
CA ILE A 320 0.30 1.80 8.48
C ILE A 320 0.32 3.34 8.58
N CYS A 321 -0.50 4.05 7.79
CA CYS A 321 -0.57 5.50 7.77
C CYS A 321 -1.81 6.01 8.53
N ASP A 322 -1.66 7.06 9.34
CA ASP A 322 -2.76 7.80 9.97
C ASP A 322 -3.68 6.92 10.84
N HIS A 323 -3.08 6.18 11.77
CA HIS A 323 -3.79 5.35 12.75
C HIS A 323 -4.68 6.15 13.70
N ALA A 324 -4.43 7.46 13.79
CA ALA A 324 -5.19 8.40 14.58
C ALA A 324 -6.34 9.07 13.82
N GLY A 325 -6.67 8.63 12.61
CA GLY A 325 -7.74 9.19 11.75
C GLY A 325 -9.01 9.62 12.50
N ARG A 326 -9.53 8.74 13.38
CA ARG A 326 -10.76 9.01 14.16
C ARG A 326 -10.63 10.20 15.10
N ALA A 327 -9.45 10.49 15.64
CA ALA A 327 -9.21 11.66 16.48
C ALA A 327 -9.36 12.98 15.70
N ALA A 328 -9.21 12.94 14.37
CA ALA A 328 -9.41 14.05 13.45
C ALA A 328 -10.71 13.95 12.63
N GLY A 329 -11.63 13.03 13.00
CA GLY A 329 -12.88 12.81 12.29
C GLY A 329 -12.74 12.13 10.93
N ARG A 330 -11.59 11.52 10.63
CA ARG A 330 -11.33 10.74 9.41
C ARG A 330 -11.35 9.24 9.69
N VAL A 331 -11.26 8.45 8.63
CA VAL A 331 -11.06 6.99 8.72
C VAL A 331 -9.63 6.68 9.18
N ASN A 332 -9.44 5.67 10.03
CA ASN A 332 -8.10 5.17 10.39
C ASN A 332 -7.44 4.45 9.22
N GLY A 333 -6.12 4.46 9.09
CA GLY A 333 -5.44 3.58 8.13
C GLY A 333 -5.34 2.12 8.58
N TRP A 334 -5.12 1.21 7.62
CA TRP A 334 -4.88 -0.21 7.91
C TRP A 334 -3.67 -0.39 8.84
N PRO A 335 -3.70 -1.30 9.82
CA PRO A 335 -4.70 -2.34 10.07
C PRO A 335 -5.85 -1.90 11.00
N LYS A 336 -6.14 -0.59 11.07
CA LYS A 336 -7.08 -0.01 12.04
C LYS A 336 -6.65 -0.33 13.47
N LEU A 337 -5.38 -0.05 13.78
CA LEU A 337 -4.77 -0.36 15.07
C LEU A 337 -5.61 0.16 16.24
N VAL A 338 -6.08 1.40 16.15
CA VAL A 338 -6.85 2.07 17.19
C VAL A 338 -8.33 1.73 17.01
N PRO A 339 -8.95 0.97 17.93
CA PRO A 339 -10.37 0.72 17.88
C PRO A 339 -11.16 1.98 18.24
N THR A 340 -12.32 2.16 17.59
CA THR A 340 -13.32 3.17 17.95
C THR A 340 -14.24 2.60 19.03
N ARG A 341 -14.41 3.34 20.13
CA ARG A 341 -15.30 2.99 21.25
C ARG A 341 -16.76 3.27 20.88
N GLU A 342 -17.70 2.79 21.70
CA GLU A 342 -19.14 2.98 21.49
C GLU A 342 -19.57 4.46 21.44
N ASP A 343 -18.84 5.34 22.12
CA ASP A 343 -19.05 6.79 22.12
C ASP A 343 -18.42 7.51 20.90
N GLY A 344 -17.85 6.76 19.96
CA GLY A 344 -17.20 7.28 18.76
C GLY A 344 -15.76 7.77 18.96
N THR A 345 -15.23 7.70 20.19
CA THR A 345 -13.86 8.13 20.50
C THR A 345 -12.82 7.01 20.29
N PRO A 346 -11.57 7.34 19.92
CA PRO A 346 -10.51 6.33 19.84
C PRO A 346 -10.12 5.81 21.22
N ASP A 347 -9.71 4.54 21.31
CA ASP A 347 -9.07 4.06 22.54
C ASP A 347 -7.77 4.81 22.83
N PRO A 348 -7.64 5.55 23.96
CA PRO A 348 -6.53 6.43 24.24
C PRO A 348 -5.22 5.69 24.51
N GLN A 349 -5.27 4.48 25.09
CA GLN A 349 -4.06 3.70 25.35
C GLN A 349 -3.46 3.22 24.04
N ILE A 350 -4.29 2.61 23.18
CA ILE A 350 -3.84 2.10 21.88
C ILE A 350 -3.49 3.26 20.95
N LEU A 351 -4.22 4.38 20.99
CA LEU A 351 -3.90 5.59 20.23
C LEU A 351 -2.50 6.11 20.57
N GLN A 352 -2.16 6.19 21.86
CA GLN A 352 -0.83 6.62 22.30
C GLN A 352 0.27 5.67 21.79
N ALA A 353 0.05 4.37 21.86
CA ALA A 353 1.01 3.37 21.38
C ALA A 353 1.16 3.39 19.84
N ALA A 354 0.05 3.50 19.10
CA ALA A 354 0.03 3.46 17.65
C ALA A 354 0.82 4.61 17.00
N GLN A 355 0.90 5.78 17.66
CA GLN A 355 1.69 6.90 17.16
C GLN A 355 3.18 6.58 16.98
N TYR A 356 3.74 5.60 17.68
CA TYR A 356 5.16 5.23 17.53
C TYR A 356 5.44 4.37 16.29
N VAL A 357 4.41 3.81 15.68
CA VAL A 357 4.51 2.97 14.47
C VAL A 357 3.76 3.54 13.28
N ASP A 358 3.12 4.72 13.44
CA ASP A 358 2.42 5.40 12.36
C ASP A 358 3.40 5.95 11.30
N ALA A 359 3.28 5.45 10.07
CA ALA A 359 4.07 5.82 8.90
C ALA A 359 4.05 7.34 8.63
N VAL A 360 2.98 8.05 9.01
CA VAL A 360 2.89 9.51 8.89
C VAL A 360 3.98 10.21 9.71
N ASN A 361 4.29 9.69 10.91
CA ASN A 361 5.32 10.27 11.77
C ASN A 361 6.74 10.03 11.22
N PHE A 362 6.98 8.89 10.56
CA PHE A 362 8.23 8.63 9.84
C PHE A 362 8.35 9.47 8.57
N ALA A 363 7.27 9.65 7.81
CA ALA A 363 7.26 10.48 6.62
C ALA A 363 7.74 11.91 6.91
N SER A 364 7.38 12.47 8.07
CA SER A 364 7.84 13.78 8.53
C SER A 364 9.35 13.90 8.77
N ARG A 365 10.09 12.79 8.73
CA ARG A 365 11.55 12.68 8.88
C ARG A 365 12.24 12.20 7.59
N CYS A 366 11.47 11.82 6.58
CA CYS A 366 11.99 11.24 5.35
C CYS A 366 12.49 12.35 4.41
N HIS A 367 13.81 12.38 4.21
CA HIS A 367 14.50 13.28 3.28
C HIS A 367 14.82 12.63 1.92
N ALA A 368 14.61 11.31 1.80
CA ALA A 368 14.72 10.57 0.55
C ALA A 368 13.79 11.14 -0.53
N GLU A 369 14.16 10.95 -1.79
CA GLU A 369 13.19 11.06 -2.88
C GLU A 369 12.06 10.05 -2.68
N ALA A 370 10.87 10.36 -3.20
CA ALA A 370 9.71 9.50 -3.04
C ALA A 370 8.86 9.44 -4.31
N ILE A 371 8.48 8.23 -4.68
CA ILE A 371 7.34 7.98 -5.57
C ILE A 371 6.29 7.18 -4.80
N MET A 372 5.07 7.69 -4.78
CA MET A 372 3.93 7.06 -4.11
C MET A 372 2.81 6.80 -5.09
N SER A 373 1.95 5.83 -4.79
CA SER A 373 0.72 5.60 -5.55
C SER A 373 -0.49 5.47 -4.64
N VAL A 374 -1.66 5.82 -5.17
CA VAL A 374 -2.91 5.79 -4.41
C VAL A 374 -4.11 5.52 -5.33
N GLY A 375 -5.05 4.71 -4.84
CA GLY A 375 -6.35 4.50 -5.45
C GLY A 375 -7.43 5.25 -4.70
N PHE A 376 -8.28 6.01 -5.39
CA PHE A 376 -9.27 6.86 -4.70
C PHE A 376 -10.47 6.08 -4.16
N ILE A 377 -10.61 4.80 -4.51
CA ILE A 377 -11.64 3.90 -3.98
C ILE A 377 -11.05 2.78 -3.11
N ASP A 378 -9.79 2.91 -2.69
CA ASP A 378 -9.12 1.94 -1.81
C ASP A 378 -9.75 1.97 -0.40
N MET A 379 -10.43 0.87 -0.05
CA MET A 379 -11.06 0.70 1.27
C MET A 379 -10.14 0.06 2.32
N VAL A 380 -9.01 -0.51 1.88
CA VAL A 380 -8.01 -1.10 2.76
C VAL A 380 -7.09 0.00 3.26
N CYS A 381 -6.47 0.73 2.34
CA CYS A 381 -5.59 1.86 2.62
C CYS A 381 -6.23 3.16 2.08
N PRO A 382 -7.15 3.80 2.84
CA PRO A 382 -7.90 4.94 2.34
C PRO A 382 -6.99 6.06 1.82
N PRO A 383 -7.39 6.72 0.72
CA PRO A 383 -6.55 7.73 0.07
C PRO A 383 -6.19 8.90 1.01
N SER A 384 -7.10 9.27 1.93
CA SER A 384 -6.82 10.28 2.95
C SER A 384 -5.64 9.93 3.84
N THR A 385 -5.48 8.66 4.21
CA THR A 385 -4.36 8.19 5.05
C THR A 385 -3.04 8.17 4.27
N CYS A 386 -3.09 7.84 2.98
CA CYS A 386 -1.93 7.88 2.10
C CYS A 386 -1.44 9.31 1.89
N TYR A 387 -2.36 10.25 1.66
CA TYR A 387 -2.04 11.68 1.51
C TYR A 387 -1.55 12.32 2.81
N ALA A 388 -2.07 11.91 3.98
CA ALA A 388 -1.55 12.37 5.26
C ALA A 388 -0.04 12.07 5.42
N ALA A 389 0.42 10.90 4.94
CA ALA A 389 1.86 10.57 4.93
C ALA A 389 2.61 11.33 3.82
N TYR A 390 2.08 11.32 2.58
CA TYR A 390 2.71 11.99 1.44
C TYR A 390 2.97 13.48 1.69
N ASN A 391 2.01 14.18 2.30
CA ASN A 391 2.10 15.61 2.55
C ASN A 391 3.21 15.96 3.56
N LEU A 392 3.63 15.03 4.42
CA LEU A 392 4.71 15.23 5.39
C LEU A 392 6.12 14.89 4.88
N LEU A 393 6.24 14.19 3.75
CA LEU A 393 7.54 13.90 3.13
C LEU A 393 8.31 15.19 2.81
N ARG A 394 9.63 15.19 3.09
CA ARG A 394 10.51 16.36 2.95
C ARG A 394 11.38 16.35 1.70
N GLY A 395 11.66 15.18 1.13
CA GLY A 395 12.39 15.05 -0.14
C GLY A 395 11.52 15.35 -1.37
N HIS A 396 12.14 15.31 -2.55
CA HIS A 396 11.41 15.41 -3.82
C HIS A 396 10.40 14.26 -3.92
N LYS A 397 9.14 14.57 -4.24
CA LYS A 397 8.05 13.59 -4.13
C LYS A 397 7.07 13.65 -5.29
N GLN A 398 6.67 12.49 -5.79
CA GLN A 398 5.67 12.31 -6.83
C GLN A 398 4.55 11.39 -6.36
N MET A 399 3.31 11.71 -6.74
CA MET A 399 2.15 10.85 -6.51
C MET A 399 1.60 10.34 -7.85
N VAL A 400 1.36 9.03 -7.93
CA VAL A 400 0.65 8.37 -9.02
C VAL A 400 -0.78 8.12 -8.58
N ASN A 401 -1.70 9.01 -9.01
CA ASN A 401 -3.12 8.87 -8.75
C ASN A 401 -3.76 7.91 -9.76
N VAL A 402 -4.53 6.93 -9.26
CA VAL A 402 -5.34 6.04 -10.09
C VAL A 402 -6.78 6.07 -9.56
N PRO A 403 -7.63 7.03 -9.98
CA PRO A 403 -8.90 7.33 -9.32
C PRO A 403 -9.86 6.14 -9.16
N LEU A 404 -9.97 5.29 -10.17
CA LEU A 404 -10.87 4.11 -10.15
C LEU A 404 -10.23 2.86 -9.56
N MET A 405 -9.02 2.96 -8.99
CA MET A 405 -8.33 1.83 -8.38
C MET A 405 -8.72 1.65 -6.91
N GLY A 406 -9.03 0.41 -6.54
CA GLY A 406 -9.13 -0.03 -5.15
C GLY A 406 -7.76 -0.35 -4.55
N HIS A 407 -7.68 -1.39 -3.73
CA HIS A 407 -6.41 -1.84 -3.18
C HIS A 407 -5.64 -2.74 -4.17
N ALA A 408 -4.82 -2.14 -5.03
CA ALA A 408 -4.10 -2.86 -6.07
C ALA A 408 -2.73 -2.24 -6.41
N VAL A 409 -1.91 -3.03 -7.10
CA VAL A 409 -0.71 -2.58 -7.80
C VAL A 409 -0.93 -2.85 -9.28
N THR A 410 -1.16 -1.79 -10.06
CA THR A 410 -1.40 -1.91 -11.50
C THR A 410 -0.08 -1.98 -12.26
N PRO A 411 -0.07 -2.49 -13.52
CA PRO A 411 1.11 -2.41 -14.38
C PRO A 411 1.64 -0.98 -14.57
N GLN A 412 0.76 0.03 -14.57
CA GLN A 412 1.15 1.43 -14.60
C GLN A 412 1.96 1.85 -13.37
N ILE A 413 1.54 1.42 -12.17
CA ILE A 413 2.26 1.71 -10.93
C ILE A 413 3.62 1.00 -10.91
N ASP A 414 3.66 -0.29 -11.27
CA ASP A 414 4.92 -1.04 -11.32
C ASP A 414 5.90 -0.42 -12.32
N ALA A 415 5.43 -0.04 -13.51
CA ALA A 415 6.25 0.63 -14.52
C ALA A 415 6.79 1.97 -14.03
N ALA A 416 5.93 2.86 -13.49
CA ALA A 416 6.35 4.16 -13.00
C ALA A 416 7.35 4.06 -11.83
N PHE A 417 7.15 3.11 -10.92
CA PHE A 417 8.08 2.86 -9.83
C PHE A 417 9.41 2.34 -10.36
N TRP A 418 9.38 1.36 -11.28
CA TRP A 418 10.60 0.77 -11.81
C TRP A 418 11.43 1.76 -12.64
N GLU A 419 10.77 2.58 -13.47
CA GLU A 419 11.42 3.68 -14.18
C GLU A 419 12.13 4.63 -13.20
N ARG A 420 11.42 5.09 -12.17
CA ARG A 420 12.01 5.98 -11.15
C ARG A 420 13.18 5.35 -10.41
N ILE A 421 13.10 4.05 -10.12
CA ILE A 421 14.16 3.28 -9.47
C ILE A 421 15.40 3.24 -10.35
N LEU A 422 15.25 2.92 -11.64
CA LEU A 422 16.37 2.84 -12.57
C LEU A 422 17.00 4.20 -12.83
N GLU A 423 16.21 5.27 -12.93
CA GLU A 423 16.70 6.65 -13.03
C GLU A 423 17.55 7.02 -11.81
N HIS A 424 17.00 6.81 -10.60
CA HIS A 424 17.69 7.13 -9.36
C HIS A 424 18.95 6.30 -9.16
N ALA A 425 18.95 5.04 -9.59
CA ALA A 425 20.09 4.13 -9.54
C ALA A 425 21.14 4.37 -10.65
N GLY A 426 20.93 5.37 -11.53
CA GLY A 426 21.82 5.66 -12.65
C GLY A 426 21.89 4.57 -13.71
N LYS A 427 20.86 3.73 -13.82
CA LYS A 427 20.77 2.60 -14.77
C LYS A 427 20.18 2.98 -16.12
N VAL A 428 19.46 4.10 -16.17
CA VAL A 428 18.99 4.73 -17.41
C VAL A 428 19.44 6.19 -17.44
N PRO A 429 19.70 6.77 -18.63
CA PRO A 429 19.93 8.21 -18.74
C PRO A 429 18.70 8.97 -18.22
N VAL A 430 18.92 9.95 -17.35
CA VAL A 430 17.86 10.90 -16.98
C VAL A 430 17.48 11.64 -18.26
N GLU A 431 16.28 11.43 -18.79
CA GLU A 431 15.77 12.29 -19.86
C GLU A 431 15.69 13.70 -19.29
N SER A 432 16.55 14.59 -19.80
CA SER A 432 16.49 16.01 -19.46
C SER A 432 15.09 16.53 -19.82
N GLY A 433 14.28 16.77 -18.81
CA GLY A 433 12.84 17.01 -18.92
C GLY A 433 12.44 18.09 -19.95
N LYS A 434 11.25 17.88 -20.52
CA LYS A 434 10.46 18.93 -21.18
C LYS A 434 9.52 19.60 -20.19
#